data_AF-A0A9P8PRK4-F1
#
_entry.id   AF-A0A9P8PRK4-F1
#
_cell.length_a   1.000
_cell.length_b   1.000
_cell.length_c   1.000
_cell.angle_alpha   90.00
_cell.angle_beta   90.00
_cell.angle_gamma   90.00
#
_symmetry.space_group_name_H-M   'P 1'
#
loop_
_entity.id
_entity.type
_entity.pdbx_description
1 polymer ?
#
loop_
_entity_poly.entity_id
_entity_poly.type
_entity_poly.pdbx_seq_one_letter_code
_entity_poly.pdbx_strand_id
1 'polypeptide(L)'
;MSTTNNEFVKSSGSKLEKSYRLPSYLYLIYNLIGLTIGIDAILTAIARELPESLAQAGHFQFLTNISLVLTIITMISNIFFAIIPPPIKSLQTLNVYINAISIVSETIVSTVYWGLKIFARGLIVHELFPKERFMPLRLDLTVHLFPLVFLSIDYYLIRKKSFQIPSFNVFILLVVASGSYWAHLETLIVPPAVYPYPFLDVKPQQRAVVFLVIALLGLVFYHIYEFLQPIIQNILYKIEKELDNEKKDL
;
A
#
# COMPACT_ATOMS: atom_id res chain seq x y z
N MET A 1 48.16 28.44 -14.80
CA MET A 1 48.09 26.97 -14.61
C MET A 1 47.05 26.72 -13.55
N SER A 2 45.95 26.01 -13.70
CA SER A 2 45.41 25.16 -14.77
C SER A 2 43.89 25.28 -14.71
N THR A 3 43.29 25.64 -15.83
CA THR A 3 41.88 25.47 -16.15
C THR A 3 41.59 24.00 -16.42
N THR A 4 40.64 23.37 -15.74
CA THR A 4 39.97 22.17 -16.28
C THR A 4 38.50 22.10 -15.86
N ASN A 5 37.67 22.29 -16.89
CA ASN A 5 36.48 21.51 -17.21
C ASN A 5 35.22 21.70 -16.37
N ASN A 6 34.57 22.84 -16.61
CA ASN A 6 33.16 23.07 -16.35
C ASN A 6 32.33 22.74 -17.61
N GLU A 7 32.47 21.53 -18.15
CA GLU A 7 31.70 21.03 -19.29
C GLU A 7 30.88 19.80 -18.88
N PHE A 8 29.78 20.00 -18.16
CA PHE A 8 28.76 18.95 -18.02
C PHE A 8 27.36 19.50 -17.72
N VAL A 9 26.94 20.60 -18.32
CA VAL A 9 25.52 20.98 -18.33
C VAL A 9 25.14 21.61 -19.66
N LYS A 10 25.13 20.81 -20.73
CA LYS A 10 24.33 21.07 -21.93
C LYS A 10 23.96 19.76 -22.63
N SER A 11 22.79 19.24 -22.27
CA SER A 11 22.03 18.24 -23.02
C SER A 11 20.55 18.55 -22.72
N SER A 12 19.93 19.36 -23.59
CA SER A 12 19.00 18.95 -24.63
C SER A 12 17.64 18.48 -24.07
N GLY A 13 16.58 19.22 -24.42
CA GLY A 13 15.16 19.03 -24.07
C GLY A 13 14.82 17.77 -23.31
N SER A 14 14.55 17.90 -22.00
CA SER A 14 14.29 16.76 -21.13
C SER A 14 13.00 16.05 -21.56
N LYS A 15 13.14 14.96 -22.32
CA LYS A 15 12.15 13.88 -22.27
C LYS A 15 11.96 13.56 -20.79
N LEU A 16 10.76 13.75 -20.26
CA LEU A 16 10.44 13.33 -18.89
C LEU A 16 10.87 11.87 -18.74
N GLU A 17 11.86 11.63 -17.89
CA GLU A 17 12.32 10.28 -17.63
C GLU A 17 11.19 9.52 -16.93
N LYS A 18 10.86 8.32 -17.43
CA LYS A 18 9.82 7.48 -16.82
C LYS A 18 10.24 7.10 -15.40
N SER A 19 9.28 7.13 -14.48
CA SER A 19 9.47 6.75 -13.08
C SER A 19 9.60 5.23 -12.85
N TYR A 20 9.41 4.42 -13.89
CA TYR A 20 9.43 2.96 -13.86
C TYR A 20 10.34 2.37 -14.96
N ARG A 21 10.81 1.14 -14.73
CA ARG A 21 11.77 0.38 -15.56
C ARG A 21 11.11 -0.29 -16.77
N LEU A 22 9.87 -0.76 -16.60
CA LEU A 22 9.16 -1.50 -17.64
C LEU A 22 8.77 -0.60 -18.85
N PRO A 23 8.67 -1.18 -20.06
CA PRO A 23 7.92 -0.57 -21.15
C PRO A 23 6.49 -0.21 -20.69
N SER A 24 5.94 0.91 -21.17
CA SER A 24 4.65 1.43 -20.69
C SER A 24 3.49 0.45 -20.89
N TYR A 25 3.50 -0.35 -21.96
CA TYR A 25 2.47 -1.36 -22.18
C TYR A 25 2.55 -2.51 -21.16
N LEU A 26 3.75 -2.95 -20.75
CA LEU A 26 3.91 -3.96 -19.70
C LEU A 26 3.50 -3.40 -18.34
N TYR A 27 3.85 -2.14 -18.06
CA TYR A 27 3.43 -1.47 -16.83
C TYR A 27 1.89 -1.28 -16.76
N LEU A 28 1.27 -0.98 -17.89
CA LEU A 28 -0.18 -0.92 -18.04
C LEU A 28 -0.81 -2.30 -17.78
N ILE A 29 -0.31 -3.35 -18.42
CA ILE A 29 -0.79 -4.74 -18.23
C ILE A 29 -0.65 -5.16 -16.76
N TYR A 30 0.49 -4.86 -16.14
CA TYR A 30 0.73 -5.14 -14.72
C TYR A 30 -0.36 -4.53 -13.83
N ASN A 31 -0.65 -3.23 -14.01
CA ASN A 31 -1.68 -2.56 -13.21
C ASN A 31 -3.11 -2.99 -13.58
N LEU A 32 -3.40 -3.37 -14.83
CA LEU A 32 -4.70 -3.89 -15.23
C LEU A 32 -4.98 -5.26 -14.61
N ILE A 33 -4.00 -6.17 -14.62
CA ILE A 33 -4.11 -7.47 -13.93
C ILE A 33 -4.36 -7.23 -12.44
N GLY A 34 -3.57 -6.33 -11.84
CA GLY A 34 -3.73 -6.01 -10.43
C GLY A 34 -5.09 -5.44 -10.10
N LEU A 35 -5.60 -4.53 -10.95
CA LEU A 35 -6.91 -3.90 -10.82
C LEU A 35 -8.03 -4.93 -10.90
N THR A 36 -7.97 -5.87 -11.84
CA THR A 36 -8.97 -6.94 -11.96
C THR A 36 -9.00 -7.81 -10.71
N ILE A 37 -7.84 -8.22 -10.20
CA ILE A 37 -7.75 -9.03 -8.97
C ILE A 37 -8.27 -8.23 -7.77
N GLY A 38 -7.87 -6.96 -7.64
CA GLY A 38 -8.32 -6.09 -6.55
C GLY A 38 -9.83 -5.87 -6.54
N ILE A 39 -10.42 -5.64 -7.72
CA ILE A 39 -11.87 -5.49 -7.88
C ILE A 39 -12.59 -6.81 -7.53
N ASP A 40 -12.14 -7.95 -8.05
CA ASP A 40 -12.70 -9.27 -7.68
C ASP A 40 -12.64 -9.50 -6.17
N ALA A 41 -11.51 -9.15 -5.56
CA ALA A 41 -11.27 -9.30 -4.12
C ALA A 41 -12.23 -8.46 -3.28
N ILE A 42 -12.37 -7.15 -3.57
CA ILE A 42 -13.26 -6.28 -2.79
C ILE A 42 -14.73 -6.67 -3.03
N LEU A 43 -15.13 -6.99 -4.26
CA LEU A 43 -16.49 -7.43 -4.57
C LEU A 43 -16.83 -8.74 -3.86
N THR A 44 -15.90 -9.69 -3.86
CA THR A 44 -16.06 -10.95 -3.13
C THR A 44 -16.12 -10.72 -1.62
N ALA A 45 -15.32 -9.79 -1.08
CA ALA A 45 -15.31 -9.48 0.34
C ALA A 45 -16.62 -8.82 0.81
N ILE A 46 -17.18 -7.88 0.04
CA ILE A 46 -18.45 -7.20 0.37
C ILE A 46 -19.70 -8.03 0.08
N ALA A 47 -19.59 -9.06 -0.76
CA ALA A 47 -20.69 -9.98 -1.02
C ALA A 47 -20.90 -11.02 0.11
N ARG A 48 -19.95 -11.14 1.04
CA ARG A 48 -20.06 -12.08 2.16
C ARG A 48 -20.98 -11.53 3.23
N GLU A 49 -21.89 -12.36 3.72
CA GLU A 49 -22.73 -12.00 4.84
C GLU A 49 -21.89 -11.73 6.09
N LEU A 50 -22.04 -10.53 6.64
CA LEU A 50 -21.50 -10.20 7.95
C LEU A 50 -22.39 -10.79 9.05
N PRO A 51 -21.78 -11.18 10.17
CA PRO A 51 -22.53 -11.42 11.41
C PRO A 51 -23.39 -10.22 11.80
N GLU A 52 -24.53 -10.48 12.44
CA GLU A 52 -25.52 -9.44 12.78
C GLU A 52 -24.93 -8.24 13.53
N SER A 53 -24.04 -8.50 14.51
CA SER A 53 -23.37 -7.45 15.28
C SER A 53 -22.45 -6.55 14.45
N LEU A 54 -21.92 -7.06 13.33
CA LEU A 54 -21.04 -6.34 12.40
C LEU A 54 -21.82 -5.79 11.20
N ALA A 55 -22.92 -6.43 10.80
CA ALA A 55 -23.68 -6.08 9.61
C ALA A 55 -24.19 -4.63 9.64
N GLN A 56 -24.53 -4.12 10.84
CA GLN A 56 -25.05 -2.76 11.00
C GLN A 56 -24.03 -1.67 10.66
N ALA A 57 -22.75 -1.89 10.97
CA ALA A 57 -21.66 -0.99 10.60
C ALA A 57 -21.15 -1.24 9.16
N GLY A 58 -21.58 -2.33 8.51
CA GLY A 58 -21.27 -2.65 7.13
C GLY A 58 -19.81 -3.05 6.87
N HIS A 59 -19.44 -3.26 5.61
CA HIS A 59 -18.11 -3.77 5.24
C HIS A 59 -16.98 -2.73 5.33
N PHE A 60 -17.30 -1.43 5.35
CA PHE A 60 -16.30 -0.37 5.39
C PHE A 60 -15.89 0.02 6.82
N GLN A 61 -16.30 -0.75 7.83
CA GLN A 61 -15.67 -0.69 9.15
C GLN A 61 -14.28 -1.38 9.15
N PHE A 62 -14.03 -2.33 8.23
CA PHE A 62 -12.77 -3.08 8.20
C PHE A 62 -11.68 -2.30 7.46
N LEU A 63 -10.58 -2.01 8.15
CA LEU A 63 -9.43 -1.33 7.55
C LEU A 63 -8.88 -2.07 6.32
N THR A 64 -8.95 -3.41 6.29
CA THR A 64 -8.59 -4.23 5.13
C THR A 64 -9.33 -3.80 3.86
N ASN A 65 -10.64 -3.54 3.96
CA ASN A 65 -11.44 -3.14 2.80
C ASN A 65 -11.13 -1.71 2.35
N ILE A 66 -10.93 -0.80 3.31
CA ILE A 66 -10.54 0.60 3.02
C ILE A 66 -9.16 0.64 2.35
N SER A 67 -8.18 -0.10 2.88
CA SER A 67 -6.85 -0.19 2.30
C SER A 67 -6.88 -0.79 0.90
N LEU A 68 -7.67 -1.85 0.68
CA LEU A 68 -7.81 -2.47 -0.63
C LEU A 68 -8.42 -1.49 -1.66
N VAL A 69 -9.39 -0.67 -1.26
CA VAL A 69 -9.91 0.42 -2.11
C VAL A 69 -8.82 1.44 -2.44
N LEU A 70 -7.98 1.81 -1.48
CA LEU A 70 -6.85 2.72 -1.71
C LEU A 70 -5.81 2.09 -2.66
N THR A 71 -5.57 0.79 -2.56
CA THR A 71 -4.74 0.02 -3.50
C THR A 71 -5.34 0.01 -4.91
N ILE A 72 -6.66 -0.15 -5.06
CA ILE A 72 -7.37 -0.03 -6.35
C ILE A 72 -7.22 1.37 -6.93
N ILE A 73 -7.39 2.43 -6.12
CA ILE A 73 -7.16 3.82 -6.53
C ILE A 73 -5.71 4.01 -7.00
N THR A 74 -4.77 3.37 -6.33
CA THR A 74 -3.34 3.39 -6.70
C THR A 74 -3.10 2.77 -8.08
N MET A 75 -3.70 1.61 -8.35
CA MET A 75 -3.62 0.93 -9.64
C MET A 75 -4.24 1.79 -10.75
N ILE A 76 -5.42 2.38 -10.51
CA ILE A 76 -6.08 3.31 -11.46
C ILE A 76 -5.18 4.52 -11.73
N SER A 77 -4.60 5.10 -10.67
CA SER A 77 -3.65 6.20 -10.77
C SER A 77 -2.47 5.79 -11.66
N ASN A 78 -1.83 4.66 -11.38
CA ASN A 78 -0.69 4.15 -12.15
C ASN A 78 -1.03 3.85 -13.62
N ILE A 79 -2.22 3.32 -13.91
CA ILE A 79 -2.75 3.13 -15.28
C ILE A 79 -2.83 4.48 -16.00
N PHE A 80 -3.41 5.49 -15.35
CA PHE A 80 -3.52 6.83 -15.91
C PHE A 80 -2.14 7.40 -16.28
N PHE A 81 -1.15 7.27 -15.39
CA PHE A 81 0.23 7.71 -15.64
C PHE A 81 1.00 6.85 -16.64
N ALA A 82 0.59 5.61 -16.88
CA ALA A 82 1.16 4.74 -17.92
C ALA A 82 0.73 5.17 -19.33
N ILE A 83 -0.52 5.66 -19.47
CA ILE A 83 -1.10 6.10 -20.75
C ILE A 83 -0.73 7.55 -21.03
N ILE A 84 -0.83 8.42 -20.03
CA ILE A 84 -0.61 9.87 -20.17
C ILE A 84 0.60 10.24 -19.29
N PRO A 85 1.79 10.47 -19.89
CA PRO A 85 2.91 11.05 -19.15
C PRO A 85 2.44 12.38 -18.56
N PRO A 86 2.45 12.52 -17.23
CA PRO A 86 1.73 13.61 -16.60
C PRO A 86 2.43 14.93 -16.85
N PRO A 87 1.75 15.92 -17.46
CA PRO A 87 2.35 17.22 -17.72
C PRO A 87 2.53 18.04 -16.44
N ILE A 88 1.82 17.67 -15.35
CA ILE A 88 1.71 18.47 -14.12
C ILE A 88 2.44 17.79 -12.96
N LYS A 89 3.42 18.48 -12.37
CA LYS A 89 4.20 18.00 -11.22
C LYS A 89 3.35 17.62 -10.01
N SER A 90 2.27 18.38 -9.71
CA SER A 90 1.41 18.10 -8.56
C SER A 90 0.69 16.75 -8.65
N LEU A 91 0.28 16.33 -9.85
CA LEU A 91 -0.31 15.01 -10.06
C LEU A 91 0.71 13.90 -9.85
N GLN A 92 1.96 14.10 -10.29
CA GLN A 92 3.06 13.16 -10.01
C GLN A 92 3.30 13.03 -8.51
N THR A 93 3.36 14.16 -7.79
CA THR A 93 3.48 14.16 -6.32
C THR A 93 2.32 13.41 -5.68
N LEU A 94 1.07 13.67 -6.10
CA LEU A 94 -0.09 12.96 -5.56
C LEU A 94 0.00 11.45 -5.80
N ASN A 95 0.43 10.99 -6.98
CA ASN A 95 0.66 9.57 -7.24
C ASN A 95 1.69 8.97 -6.29
N VAL A 96 2.79 9.67 -6.03
CA VAL A 96 3.84 9.23 -5.09
C VAL A 96 3.26 9.07 -3.69
N TYR A 97 2.49 10.05 -3.20
CA TYR A 97 1.85 9.97 -1.88
C TYR A 97 0.83 8.84 -1.80
N ILE A 98 -0.04 8.69 -2.81
CA ILE A 98 -1.03 7.61 -2.88
C ILE A 98 -0.33 6.24 -2.84
N ASN A 99 0.70 6.03 -3.65
CA ASN A 99 1.44 4.75 -3.62
C ASN A 99 2.11 4.49 -2.26
N ALA A 100 2.71 5.52 -1.65
CA ALA A 100 3.36 5.40 -0.35
C ALA A 100 2.38 5.05 0.75
N ILE A 101 1.21 5.69 0.81
CA ILE A 101 0.20 5.36 1.83
C ILE A 101 -0.41 3.98 1.60
N SER A 102 -0.63 3.57 0.35
CA SER A 102 -1.19 2.26 0.05
C SER A 102 -0.28 1.15 0.50
N ILE A 103 1.00 1.17 0.11
CA ILE A 103 1.90 0.08 0.47
C ILE A 103 2.13 -0.01 1.99
N VAL A 104 2.21 1.14 2.68
CA VAL A 104 2.31 1.17 4.14
C VAL A 104 1.04 0.65 4.80
N SER A 105 -0.14 1.04 4.30
CA SER A 105 -1.43 0.57 4.83
C SER A 105 -1.62 -0.93 4.63
N GLU A 106 -1.31 -1.44 3.44
CA GLU A 106 -1.36 -2.88 3.17
C GLU A 106 -0.36 -3.64 4.06
N THR A 107 0.85 -3.11 4.26
CA THR A 107 1.82 -3.72 5.18
C THR A 107 1.28 -3.81 6.60
N ILE A 108 0.66 -2.73 7.12
CA ILE A 108 -0.02 -2.75 8.43
C ILE A 108 -1.11 -3.82 8.43
N VAL A 109 -2.00 -3.80 7.44
CA VAL A 109 -3.13 -4.74 7.34
C VAL A 109 -2.62 -6.18 7.37
N SER A 110 -1.69 -6.55 6.51
CA SER A 110 -1.18 -7.94 6.44
C SER A 110 -0.46 -8.35 7.72
N THR A 111 0.45 -7.49 8.23
CA THR A 111 1.31 -7.84 9.36
C THR A 111 0.53 -7.92 10.67
N VAL A 112 -0.37 -6.95 10.92
CA VAL A 112 -1.23 -6.97 12.11
C VAL A 112 -2.23 -8.12 12.01
N TYR A 113 -2.89 -8.30 10.86
CA TYR A 113 -3.87 -9.36 10.68
C TYR A 113 -3.26 -10.73 10.94
N TRP A 114 -2.19 -11.10 10.23
CA TRP A 114 -1.60 -12.42 10.39
C TRP A 114 -0.83 -12.57 11.70
N GLY A 115 -0.19 -11.51 12.20
CA GLY A 115 0.41 -11.52 13.54
C GLY A 115 -0.63 -11.89 14.59
N LEU A 116 -1.78 -11.22 14.61
CA LEU A 116 -2.86 -11.53 15.53
C LEU A 116 -3.52 -12.89 15.24
N LYS A 117 -3.72 -13.26 13.97
CA LYS A 117 -4.30 -14.56 13.60
C LYS A 117 -3.48 -15.74 14.10
N ILE A 118 -2.15 -15.63 14.07
CA ILE A 118 -1.21 -16.68 14.49
C ILE A 118 -1.05 -16.68 16.02
N PHE A 119 -0.83 -15.51 16.63
CA PHE A 119 -0.41 -15.43 18.03
C PHE A 119 -1.51 -15.06 19.02
N ALA A 120 -2.58 -14.39 18.58
CA ALA A 120 -3.58 -13.80 19.48
C ALA A 120 -4.98 -13.76 18.82
N ARG A 121 -5.46 -14.91 18.34
CA ARG A 121 -6.68 -15.00 17.52
C ARG A 121 -7.92 -14.37 18.18
N GLY A 122 -8.05 -14.47 19.50
CA GLY A 122 -9.16 -13.88 20.26
C GLY A 122 -9.25 -12.34 20.14
N LEU A 123 -8.19 -11.68 19.66
CA LEU A 123 -8.19 -10.25 19.42
C LEU A 123 -8.82 -9.85 18.07
N ILE A 124 -8.94 -10.78 17.11
CA ILE A 124 -9.48 -10.50 15.77
C ILE A 124 -10.80 -11.21 15.46
N VAL A 125 -11.18 -12.21 16.23
CA VAL A 125 -12.41 -13.00 16.05
C VAL A 125 -13.16 -12.98 17.37
N HIS A 126 -14.41 -12.49 17.38
CA HIS A 126 -15.29 -12.64 18.53
C HIS A 126 -15.57 -14.14 18.76
N GLU A 127 -15.46 -14.61 20.01
CA GLU A 127 -15.51 -16.05 20.36
C GLU A 127 -16.82 -16.75 19.95
N LEU A 128 -17.87 -15.97 19.68
CA LEU A 128 -19.17 -16.43 19.21
C LEU A 128 -19.18 -16.83 17.71
N PHE A 129 -18.06 -16.74 16.98
CA PHE A 129 -18.04 -17.03 15.54
C PHE A 129 -17.90 -18.52 15.21
N PRO A 130 -18.91 -19.14 14.58
CA PRO A 130 -18.82 -20.52 14.10
C PRO A 130 -17.69 -20.66 13.07
N LYS A 131 -16.96 -21.79 13.12
CA LYS A 131 -15.76 -21.99 12.30
C LYS A 131 -16.08 -22.01 10.80
N GLU A 132 -17.30 -22.38 10.45
CA GLU A 132 -17.84 -22.43 9.10
C GLU A 132 -17.96 -21.04 8.47
N ARG A 133 -17.99 -19.97 9.28
CA ARG A 133 -18.03 -18.57 8.80
C ARG A 133 -16.65 -17.95 8.61
N PHE A 134 -15.56 -18.68 8.90
CA PHE A 134 -14.22 -18.14 8.67
C PHE A 134 -14.00 -17.83 7.18
N MET A 135 -13.18 -16.80 6.96
CA MET A 135 -12.80 -16.39 5.62
C MET A 135 -12.08 -17.54 4.91
N PRO A 136 -12.52 -17.94 3.69
CA PRO A 136 -11.81 -18.94 2.89
C PRO A 136 -10.38 -18.49 2.62
N LEU A 137 -9.43 -19.44 2.65
CA LEU A 137 -8.00 -19.13 2.49
C LEU A 137 -7.70 -18.36 1.20
N ARG A 138 -8.38 -18.68 0.09
CA ARG A 138 -8.23 -17.92 -1.16
C ARG A 138 -8.53 -16.44 -0.94
N LEU A 139 -9.68 -16.11 -0.35
CA LEU A 139 -10.05 -14.72 -0.10
C LEU A 139 -9.10 -14.07 0.91
N ASP A 140 -8.71 -14.79 1.96
CA ASP A 140 -7.73 -14.34 2.96
C ASP A 140 -6.43 -13.86 2.32
N LEU A 141 -5.86 -14.69 1.44
CA LEU A 141 -4.65 -14.37 0.69
C LEU A 141 -4.89 -13.22 -0.30
N THR A 142 -6.03 -13.18 -0.98
CA THR A 142 -6.29 -12.13 -1.97
C THR A 142 -6.49 -10.75 -1.33
N VAL A 143 -7.11 -10.65 -0.15
CA VAL A 143 -7.35 -9.34 0.49
C VAL A 143 -6.21 -8.91 1.43
N HIS A 144 -5.40 -9.84 1.94
CA HIS A 144 -4.29 -9.48 2.85
C HIS A 144 -2.91 -9.64 2.22
N LEU A 145 -2.64 -10.63 1.37
CA LEU A 145 -1.28 -10.85 0.82
C LEU A 145 -1.08 -10.17 -0.52
N PHE A 146 -2.03 -10.39 -1.44
CA PHE A 146 -1.92 -9.91 -2.81
C PHE A 146 -1.64 -8.40 -2.90
N PRO A 147 -2.40 -7.49 -2.24
CA PRO A 147 -2.15 -6.06 -2.40
C PRO A 147 -0.78 -5.64 -1.86
N LEU A 148 -0.32 -6.22 -0.74
CA LEU A 148 1.03 -6.01 -0.22
C LEU A 148 2.12 -6.46 -1.20
N VAL A 149 2.01 -7.69 -1.73
CA VAL A 149 2.99 -8.24 -2.66
C VAL A 149 3.00 -7.46 -3.97
N PHE A 150 1.82 -7.13 -4.51
CA PHE A 150 1.68 -6.35 -5.72
C PHE A 150 2.33 -4.96 -5.58
N LEU A 151 2.03 -4.22 -4.51
CA LEU A 151 2.64 -2.91 -4.31
C LEU A 151 4.14 -3.01 -4.01
N SER A 152 4.60 -4.07 -3.34
CA SER A 152 6.02 -4.30 -3.07
C SER A 152 6.80 -4.60 -4.35
N ILE A 153 6.26 -5.41 -5.25
CA ILE A 153 6.85 -5.64 -6.58
C ILE A 153 6.89 -4.33 -7.38
N ASP A 154 5.80 -3.55 -7.36
CA ASP A 154 5.75 -2.24 -8.01
C ASP A 154 6.87 -1.33 -7.50
N TYR A 155 6.97 -1.17 -6.19
CA TYR A 155 7.90 -0.25 -5.56
C TYR A 155 9.37 -0.69 -5.68
N TYR A 156 9.67 -1.95 -5.41
CA TYR A 156 11.06 -2.43 -5.36
C TYR A 156 11.63 -2.81 -6.73
N LEU A 157 10.82 -3.41 -7.61
CA LEU A 157 11.31 -3.99 -8.85
C LEU A 157 10.97 -3.16 -10.09
N ILE A 158 9.85 -2.43 -10.06
CA ILE A 158 9.36 -1.71 -11.25
C ILE A 158 9.73 -0.22 -11.17
N ARG A 159 9.52 0.45 -10.04
CA ARG A 159 9.88 1.87 -9.87
C ARG A 159 11.40 2.06 -9.81
N LYS A 160 11.85 3.17 -10.37
CA LYS A 160 13.28 3.57 -10.35
C LYS A 160 13.66 4.37 -9.12
N LYS A 161 12.73 5.15 -8.58
CA LYS A 161 12.98 6.12 -7.50
C LYS A 161 12.17 5.75 -6.28
N SER A 162 12.74 5.99 -5.09
CA SER A 162 12.02 5.91 -3.83
C SER A 162 10.98 7.05 -3.75
N PHE A 163 10.12 7.02 -2.73
CA PHE A 163 9.08 8.02 -2.56
C PHE A 163 9.65 9.39 -2.18
N GLN A 164 10.76 9.42 -1.43
CA GLN A 164 11.45 10.66 -1.01
C GLN A 164 10.52 11.67 -0.30
N ILE A 165 9.52 11.16 0.42
CA ILE A 165 8.60 11.98 1.21
C ILE A 165 9.28 12.28 2.55
N PRO A 166 9.37 13.56 2.97
CA PRO A 166 9.93 13.89 4.29
C PRO A 166 9.21 13.13 5.39
N SER A 167 9.95 12.54 6.33
CA SER A 167 9.40 11.67 7.38
C SER A 167 8.33 12.35 8.23
N PHE A 168 8.49 13.66 8.46
CA PHE A 168 7.48 14.46 9.15
C PHE A 168 6.15 14.52 8.37
N ASN A 169 6.18 14.63 7.04
CA ASN A 169 4.98 14.61 6.21
C ASN A 169 4.31 13.23 6.25
N VAL A 170 5.10 12.15 6.25
CA VAL A 170 4.58 10.78 6.40
C VAL A 170 3.94 10.60 7.78
N PHE A 171 4.59 11.08 8.84
CA PHE A 171 4.05 11.03 10.18
C PHE A 171 2.70 11.76 10.27
N ILE A 172 2.61 13.00 9.75
CA ILE A 172 1.33 13.73 9.69
C ILE A 172 0.29 12.94 8.92
N LEU A 173 0.65 12.40 7.75
CA LEU A 173 -0.27 11.64 6.92
C LEU A 173 -0.81 10.41 7.65
N LEU A 174 0.03 9.68 8.39
CA LEU A 174 -0.35 8.51 9.17
C LEU A 174 -1.23 8.88 10.37
N VAL A 175 -0.93 9.98 11.06
CA VAL A 175 -1.78 10.51 12.15
C VAL A 175 -3.15 10.91 11.61
N VAL A 176 -3.21 11.62 10.48
CA VAL A 176 -4.46 12.02 9.83
C VAL A 176 -5.23 10.79 9.38
N ALA A 177 -4.61 9.83 8.69
CA ALA A 177 -5.26 8.62 8.25
C ALA A 177 -5.82 7.79 9.43
N SER A 178 -5.03 7.65 10.50
CA SER A 178 -5.43 6.95 11.72
C SER A 178 -6.60 7.65 12.41
N GLY A 179 -6.53 8.98 12.54
CA GLY A 179 -7.62 9.79 13.12
C GLY A 179 -8.89 9.77 12.28
N SER A 180 -8.76 9.83 10.95
CA SER A 180 -9.89 9.73 10.02
C SER A 180 -10.54 8.35 10.08
N TYR A 181 -9.76 7.28 10.16
CA TYR A 181 -10.32 5.93 10.32
C TYR A 181 -11.03 5.78 11.67
N TRP A 182 -10.45 6.31 12.75
CA TRP A 182 -11.14 6.32 14.04
C TRP A 182 -12.46 7.11 13.95
N ALA A 183 -12.44 8.36 13.46
CA ALA A 183 -13.66 9.14 13.31
C ALA A 183 -14.73 8.43 12.47
N HIS A 184 -14.33 7.74 11.40
CA HIS A 184 -15.21 6.90 10.59
C HIS A 184 -15.78 5.69 11.35
N LEU A 185 -15.01 5.06 12.25
CA LEU A 185 -15.56 4.03 13.11
C LEU A 185 -16.60 4.60 14.09
N GLU A 186 -16.34 5.76 14.70
CA GLU A 186 -17.31 6.36 15.64
C GLU A 186 -18.64 6.75 14.95
N THR A 187 -18.64 7.02 13.65
CA THR A 187 -19.88 7.26 12.90
C THR A 187 -20.63 5.96 12.54
N LEU A 188 -19.92 4.84 12.45
CA LEU A 188 -20.51 3.54 12.10
C LEU A 188 -20.92 2.70 13.32
N ILE A 189 -20.15 2.77 14.42
CA ILE A 189 -20.33 1.93 15.60
C ILE A 189 -21.29 2.60 16.58
N VAL A 190 -22.58 2.52 16.26
CA VAL A 190 -23.68 2.93 17.15
C VAL A 190 -24.40 1.68 17.66
N PRO A 191 -24.61 1.50 18.98
CA PRO A 191 -25.26 0.32 19.52
C PRO A 191 -26.58 0.00 18.80
N PRO A 192 -26.82 -1.28 18.43
CA PRO A 192 -26.09 -2.48 18.85
C PRO A 192 -24.89 -2.89 17.98
N ALA A 193 -24.42 -2.04 17.04
CA ALA A 193 -23.21 -2.31 16.28
C ALA A 193 -21.96 -2.37 17.19
N VAL A 194 -20.98 -3.18 16.81
CA VAL A 194 -19.72 -3.36 17.55
C VAL A 194 -18.52 -3.11 16.65
N TYR A 195 -17.36 -2.83 17.26
CA TYR A 195 -16.11 -2.68 16.53
C TYR A 195 -15.74 -3.96 15.75
N PRO A 196 -15.09 -3.84 14.58
CA PRO A 196 -14.74 -5.00 13.76
C PRO A 196 -13.83 -6.01 14.45
N TYR A 197 -13.01 -5.52 15.40
CA TYR A 197 -12.03 -6.33 16.11
C TYR A 197 -12.16 -6.13 17.63
N PRO A 198 -12.17 -7.22 18.42
CA PRO A 198 -12.17 -7.14 19.88
C PRO A 198 -11.09 -6.22 20.47
N PHE A 199 -9.89 -6.15 19.88
CA PHE A 199 -8.84 -5.24 20.37
C PHE A 199 -9.15 -3.74 20.21
N LEU A 200 -10.13 -3.39 19.36
CA LEU A 200 -10.65 -2.03 19.21
C LEU A 200 -11.88 -1.78 20.09
N ASP A 201 -12.56 -2.83 20.54
CA ASP A 201 -13.74 -2.76 21.42
C ASP A 201 -13.34 -2.58 22.90
N VAL A 202 -12.54 -1.53 23.13
CA VAL A 202 -11.95 -1.18 24.42
C VAL A 202 -12.29 0.26 24.79
N LYS A 203 -11.91 0.70 25.99
CA LYS A 203 -12.14 2.09 26.40
C LYS A 203 -11.45 3.07 25.43
N PRO A 204 -12.01 4.26 25.18
CA PRO A 204 -11.45 5.22 24.22
C PRO A 204 -9.96 5.53 24.41
N GLN A 205 -9.48 5.58 25.65
CA GLN A 205 -8.07 5.82 25.97
C GLN A 205 -7.17 4.67 25.51
N GLN A 206 -7.61 3.42 25.66
CA GLN A 206 -6.87 2.25 25.20
C GLN A 206 -6.88 2.17 23.66
N ARG A 207 -8.03 2.48 23.04
CA ARG A 207 -8.15 2.59 21.59
C ARG A 207 -7.18 3.63 21.04
N ALA A 208 -7.07 4.80 21.68
CA ALA A 208 -6.11 5.84 21.29
C ALA A 208 -4.67 5.31 21.25
N VAL A 209 -4.27 4.53 22.25
CA VAL A 209 -2.94 3.90 22.29
C VAL A 209 -2.76 2.93 21.12
N VAL A 210 -3.77 2.11 20.80
CA VAL A 210 -3.72 1.21 19.63
C VAL A 210 -3.48 2.00 18.35
N PHE A 211 -4.27 3.05 18.09
CA PHE A 211 -4.12 3.86 16.88
C PHE A 211 -2.76 4.57 16.81
N LEU A 212 -2.24 5.07 17.94
CA LEU A 212 -0.90 5.66 18.00
C LEU A 212 0.19 4.62 17.67
N VAL A 213 0.11 3.41 18.25
CA VAL A 213 1.07 2.34 17.98
C VAL A 213 1.03 1.93 16.51
N ILE A 214 -0.15 1.82 15.91
CA ILE A 214 -0.31 1.50 14.49
C ILE A 214 0.28 2.61 13.60
N ALA A 215 0.04 3.89 13.92
CA ALA A 215 0.62 5.01 13.19
C ALA A 215 2.16 5.00 13.25
N LEU A 216 2.74 4.74 14.42
CA LEU A 216 4.19 4.62 14.59
C LEU A 216 4.76 3.41 13.83
N LEU A 217 4.07 2.27 13.86
CA LEU A 217 4.44 1.09 13.09
C LEU A 217 4.44 1.36 11.58
N GLY A 218 3.44 2.10 11.09
CA GLY A 218 3.39 2.57 9.70
C GLY A 218 4.59 3.43 9.33
N LEU A 219 5.03 4.31 10.23
CA LEU A 219 6.21 5.13 10.01
C LEU A 219 7.48 4.27 9.92
N VAL A 220 7.60 3.26 10.78
CA VAL A 220 8.69 2.27 10.72
C VAL A 220 8.68 1.54 9.37
N PHE A 221 7.53 1.05 8.91
CA PHE A 221 7.44 0.40 7.59
C PHE A 221 7.82 1.33 6.45
N TYR A 222 7.36 2.58 6.47
CA TYR A 222 7.78 3.59 5.48
C TYR A 222 9.31 3.71 5.42
N HIS A 223 9.98 3.81 6.57
CA HIS A 223 11.43 3.88 6.62
C HIS A 223 12.13 2.61 6.14
N ILE A 224 11.56 1.42 6.41
CA ILE A 224 12.07 0.17 5.86
C ILE A 224 12.01 0.19 4.33
N TYR A 225 10.89 0.65 3.75
CA TYR A 225 10.75 0.80 2.30
C TYR A 225 11.80 1.76 1.73
N GLU A 226 11.93 2.97 2.27
CA GLU A 226 12.90 3.96 1.79
C GLU A 226 14.36 3.51 1.99
N PHE A 227 14.66 2.70 3.00
CA PHE A 227 15.98 2.13 3.23
C PHE A 227 16.33 1.01 2.22
N LEU A 228 15.39 0.09 2.00
CA LEU A 228 15.63 -1.08 1.13
C LEU A 228 15.59 -0.72 -0.36
N GLN A 229 14.81 0.29 -0.75
CA GLN A 229 14.65 0.68 -2.15
C GLN A 229 15.99 0.96 -2.85
N PRO A 230 16.86 1.88 -2.37
CA PRO A 230 18.12 2.18 -3.07
C PRO A 230 19.06 0.98 -3.11
N ILE A 231 19.04 0.11 -2.09
CA ILE A 231 19.84 -1.14 -2.08
C ILE A 231 19.40 -2.05 -3.23
N ILE A 232 18.10 -2.28 -3.36
CA ILE A 232 17.53 -3.12 -4.42
C ILE A 232 17.78 -2.48 -5.80
N GLN A 233 17.60 -1.17 -5.95
CA GLN A 233 17.87 -0.49 -7.22
C GLN A 233 19.32 -0.60 -7.66
N ASN A 234 20.27 -0.52 -6.73
CA ASN A 234 21.69 -0.70 -7.02
C ASN A 234 22.01 -2.11 -7.50
N ILE A 235 21.37 -3.13 -6.91
CA ILE A 235 21.50 -4.53 -7.35
C ILE A 235 20.94 -4.68 -8.77
N LEU A 236 19.72 -4.20 -9.02
CA LEU A 236 19.08 -4.30 -10.34
C LEU A 236 19.89 -3.58 -11.43
N TYR A 237 20.45 -2.40 -11.12
CA TYR A 237 21.29 -1.66 -12.06
C TYR A 237 22.58 -2.42 -12.44
N LYS A 238 23.20 -3.10 -11.47
CA LYS A 238 24.38 -3.94 -11.75
C LYS A 238 24.04 -5.11 -12.68
N ILE A 239 22.94 -5.81 -12.39
CA ILE A 239 22.45 -6.93 -13.21
C ILE A 239 22.15 -6.47 -14.65
N GLU A 240 21.45 -5.35 -14.82
CA GLU A 240 21.16 -4.80 -16.15
C GLU A 240 22.44 -4.47 -16.92
N LYS A 241 23.43 -3.87 -16.25
CA LYS A 241 24.72 -3.54 -16.87
C LYS A 241 25.51 -4.78 -17.28
N GLU A 242 25.49 -5.85 -16.48
CA GLU A 242 26.15 -7.12 -16.81
C GLU A 242 25.50 -7.77 -18.04
N LEU A 243 24.17 -7.85 -18.07
CA LEU A 243 23.42 -8.40 -19.21
C LEU A 243 23.63 -7.59 -20.51
N ASP A 244 23.79 -6.28 -20.41
CA ASP A 244 24.07 -5.42 -21.57
C ASP A 244 25.50 -5.56 -22.09
N ASN A 245 26.45 -5.95 -21.24
CA ASN A 245 27.81 -6.25 -21.68
C ASN A 245 27.86 -7.61 -22.39
N GLU A 246 27.23 -8.65 -21.83
CA GLU A 246 27.16 -9.97 -22.45
C GLU A 246 26.55 -9.94 -23.86
N LYS A 247 25.53 -9.10 -24.07
CA LYS A 247 24.92 -8.92 -25.40
C LYS A 247 25.80 -8.21 -26.43
N LYS A 248 26.81 -7.44 -26.00
CA LYS A 248 27.74 -6.76 -26.91
C LYS A 248 28.87 -7.68 -27.36
N ASP A 249 29.12 -8.74 -26.60
CA ASP A 249 30.17 -9.72 -26.88
C ASP A 249 29.67 -10.90 -27.76
N LEU A 250 28.38 -10.92 -28.10
CA LEU A 250 27.72 -11.87 -29.02
C LEU A 250 27.52 -11.25 -30.42
#